data_AF-A0A0F8FCX9-F1
#
_entry.id   AF-A0A0F8FCX9-F1
#
_cell.length_a   1.000
_cell.length_b   1.000
_cell.length_c   1.000
_cell.angle_alpha   90.00
_cell.angle_beta   90.00
_cell.angle_gamma   90.00
#
_symmetry.space_group_name_H-M   'P 1'
#
loop_
_entity.id
_entity.type
_entity.pdbx_description
1 polymer ?
#
loop_
_entity_poly.entity_id
_entity_poly.type
_entity_poly.pdbx_seq_one_letter_code
_entity_poly.pdbx_strand_id
1 'polypeptide(L)'
;MRVVVITQGITQVLQSVIDSKHKVVGIVDCAPTNEPNKFLRATGRFLTGIHYSFTSNPLSLELFSRKLQIPYYYLRKGDSKNLEKWIRCVEPDLIVIYSMSYLLKENIFNIPLYGTINLHYSYLPEYRGPNPLFWEYYDYILDPGITLHYVDKGEDTGDIICQERVFISSGEKLEETGQKLVSAGIKLFSETMEALENGSVGIKQQPVYTPTRRARKIKPEEYNKLIKWEDWSVERVFHFLNGTPKYHSTLLKKNSLYRLGFSIRVLDYENCNTSGYNVGDLYKEKSGSFLACRDGKIYVEIKLSLDDFFAKIYPFIS
;
A
#
# COMPACT_ATOMS: atom_id res chain seq x y z
N MET A 1 -15.36 1.80 23.32
CA MET A 1 -15.88 0.82 22.32
C MET A 1 -15.04 -0.47 22.32
N ARG A 2 -15.66 -1.57 21.88
CA ARG A 2 -15.05 -2.86 21.53
C ARG A 2 -14.73 -2.87 20.03
N VAL A 3 -13.48 -3.06 19.66
CA VAL A 3 -13.01 -2.87 18.28
C VAL A 3 -12.43 -4.18 17.74
N VAL A 4 -12.81 -4.53 16.51
CA VAL A 4 -12.09 -5.52 15.71
C VAL A 4 -11.27 -4.79 14.65
N VAL A 5 -10.00 -5.18 14.50
CA VAL A 5 -9.12 -4.64 13.46
C VAL A 5 -8.87 -5.71 12.40
N ILE A 6 -9.14 -5.39 11.14
CA ILE A 6 -8.80 -6.21 9.97
C ILE A 6 -7.60 -5.56 9.28
N THR A 7 -6.48 -6.29 9.21
CA THR A 7 -5.23 -5.76 8.65
C THR A 7 -4.34 -6.85 8.04
N GLN A 8 -3.25 -6.43 7.40
CA GLN A 8 -2.15 -7.26 6.95
C GLN A 8 -0.86 -6.81 7.63
N GLY A 9 -0.23 -7.70 8.41
CA GLY A 9 0.95 -7.37 9.19
C GLY A 9 0.71 -6.42 10.36
N ILE A 10 1.77 -6.17 11.14
CA ILE A 10 1.74 -5.24 12.28
C ILE A 10 1.99 -3.83 11.74
N THR A 11 1.03 -2.94 11.91
CA THR A 11 1.02 -1.61 11.30
C THR A 11 0.93 -0.53 12.38
N GLN A 12 1.37 0.69 12.07
CA GLN A 12 1.23 1.82 13.01
C GLN A 12 -0.24 2.11 13.33
N VAL A 13 -1.15 1.86 12.39
CA VAL A 13 -2.61 1.96 12.61
C VAL A 13 -3.09 0.91 13.62
N LEU A 14 -2.66 -0.35 13.50
CA LEU A 14 -3.02 -1.37 14.50
C LEU A 14 -2.49 -0.97 15.89
N GLN A 15 -1.25 -0.51 15.96
CA GLN A 15 -0.63 -0.09 17.22
C GLN A 15 -1.38 1.09 17.83
N SER A 16 -1.78 2.10 17.04
CA SER A 16 -2.54 3.25 17.55
C SER A 16 -3.92 2.87 18.09
N VAL A 17 -4.59 1.89 17.49
CA VAL A 17 -5.86 1.36 18.02
C VAL A 17 -5.63 0.63 19.34
N ILE A 18 -4.54 -0.14 19.46
CA ILE A 18 -4.18 -0.87 20.69
C ILE A 18 -3.83 0.07 21.84
N ASP A 19 -3.11 1.15 21.54
CA ASP A 19 -2.68 2.15 22.52
C ASP A 19 -3.79 3.15 22.90
N SER A 20 -4.95 3.06 22.21
CA SER A 20 -6.10 3.90 22.50
C SER A 20 -6.87 3.46 23.75
N LYS A 21 -7.84 4.27 24.18
CA LYS A 21 -8.78 3.91 25.27
C LYS A 21 -9.76 2.77 24.91
N HIS A 22 -9.79 2.33 23.65
CA HIS A 22 -10.76 1.34 23.17
C HIS A 22 -10.25 -0.09 23.38
N LYS A 23 -11.17 -1.03 23.59
CA LYS A 23 -10.81 -2.44 23.81
C LYS A 23 -10.74 -3.16 22.47
N VAL A 24 -9.54 -3.55 22.04
CA VAL A 24 -9.38 -4.44 20.88
C VAL A 24 -9.84 -5.86 21.26
N VAL A 25 -10.99 -6.28 20.74
CA VAL A 25 -11.60 -7.59 21.03
C VAL A 25 -11.30 -8.65 19.99
N GLY A 26 -10.67 -8.26 18.87
CA GLY A 26 -10.22 -9.21 17.87
C GLY A 26 -9.31 -8.60 16.80
N ILE A 27 -8.39 -9.41 16.31
CA ILE A 27 -7.51 -9.08 15.18
C ILE A 27 -7.76 -10.10 14.07
N VAL A 28 -8.09 -9.62 12.87
CA VAL A 28 -8.26 -10.42 11.66
C VAL A 28 -7.08 -10.16 10.73
N ASP A 29 -6.21 -11.15 10.56
CA ASP A 29 -5.10 -11.14 9.60
C ASP A 29 -5.60 -11.61 8.23
N CYS A 30 -5.58 -10.71 7.25
CA CYS A 30 -6.09 -10.99 5.91
C CYS A 30 -5.01 -11.61 5.01
N ALA A 31 -5.26 -12.81 4.49
CA ALA A 31 -4.33 -13.45 3.56
C ALA A 31 -4.14 -12.60 2.28
N PRO A 32 -2.90 -12.45 1.76
CA PRO A 32 -2.65 -11.76 0.50
C PRO A 32 -3.32 -12.49 -0.67
N THR A 33 -3.62 -11.77 -1.76
CA THR A 33 -4.30 -12.36 -2.94
C THR A 33 -3.51 -13.48 -3.63
N ASN A 34 -2.18 -13.50 -3.47
CA ASN A 34 -1.29 -14.53 -4.00
C ASN A 34 -0.56 -15.21 -2.84
N GLU A 35 -1.23 -16.13 -2.13
CA GLU A 35 -0.56 -16.91 -1.07
C GLU A 35 0.49 -17.88 -1.66
N PRO A 36 1.74 -17.90 -1.15
CA PRO A 36 2.66 -19.01 -1.39
C PRO A 36 2.05 -20.36 -0.99
N ASN A 37 2.44 -21.43 -1.67
CA ASN A 37 2.05 -22.78 -1.26
C ASN A 37 2.59 -23.12 0.16
N LYS A 38 2.01 -24.15 0.79
CA LYS A 38 2.31 -24.53 2.19
C LYS A 38 3.80 -24.82 2.45
N PHE A 39 4.51 -25.34 1.44
CA PHE A 39 5.94 -25.64 1.51
C PHE A 39 6.79 -24.36 1.51
N LEU A 40 6.50 -23.42 0.59
CA LEU A 40 7.17 -22.11 0.50
C LEU A 40 6.93 -21.25 1.74
N ARG A 41 5.78 -21.38 2.41
CA ARG A 41 5.53 -20.76 3.73
C ARG A 41 6.43 -21.33 4.82
N ALA A 42 6.66 -22.65 4.83
CA ALA A 42 7.47 -23.30 5.84
C ALA A 42 8.95 -22.97 5.68
N THR A 43 9.46 -22.95 4.44
CA THR A 43 10.84 -22.55 4.13
C THR A 43 11.06 -21.05 4.37
N GLY A 44 10.09 -20.20 4.02
CA GLY A 44 10.12 -18.77 4.32
C GLY A 44 10.18 -18.51 5.83
N ARG A 45 9.30 -19.15 6.62
CA ARG A 45 9.29 -19.05 8.09
C ARG A 45 10.60 -19.49 8.74
N PHE A 46 11.26 -20.50 8.19
CA PHE A 46 12.55 -20.98 8.68
C PHE A 46 13.67 -19.95 8.43
N LEU A 47 13.74 -19.39 7.23
CA LEU A 47 14.75 -18.40 6.84
C LEU A 47 14.53 -17.04 7.54
N THR A 48 13.28 -16.57 7.63
CA THR A 48 12.94 -15.37 8.43
C THR A 48 13.18 -15.64 9.92
N GLY A 49 12.93 -16.86 10.41
CA GLY A 49 13.24 -17.26 11.79
C GLY A 49 14.72 -17.11 12.13
N ILE A 50 15.62 -17.50 11.22
CA ILE A 50 17.08 -17.38 11.40
C ILE A 50 17.55 -15.92 11.34
N HIS A 51 17.03 -15.12 10.40
CA HIS A 51 17.41 -13.71 10.26
C HIS A 51 16.97 -12.86 11.46
N TYR A 52 15.81 -13.16 12.04
CA TYR A 52 15.19 -12.37 13.11
C TYR A 52 15.38 -12.92 14.53
N SER A 53 16.06 -14.06 14.72
CA SER A 53 16.54 -14.50 16.04
C SER A 53 17.41 -13.46 16.77
N PHE A 54 17.80 -12.38 16.08
CA PHE A 54 18.60 -11.26 16.60
C PHE A 54 17.81 -9.96 16.83
N THR A 55 16.47 -9.93 16.70
CA THR A 55 15.67 -8.69 16.91
C THR A 55 14.34 -8.94 17.66
N SER A 56 13.88 -7.94 18.42
CA SER A 56 12.84 -8.07 19.47
C SER A 56 11.37 -7.89 19.03
N ASN A 57 11.07 -7.80 17.73
CA ASN A 57 9.70 -7.58 17.24
C ASN A 57 8.99 -8.89 16.87
N PRO A 58 7.70 -9.11 17.24
CA PRO A 58 7.00 -10.35 16.94
C PRO A 58 6.78 -10.54 15.43
N LEU A 59 7.28 -11.66 14.89
CA LEU A 59 7.32 -12.01 13.45
C LEU A 59 5.96 -12.14 12.73
N SER A 60 4.84 -12.16 13.45
CA SER A 60 3.52 -12.34 12.83
C SER A 60 2.41 -11.77 13.69
N LEU A 61 1.33 -11.30 13.05
CA LEU A 61 0.11 -10.85 13.73
C LEU A 61 -0.44 -11.89 14.71
N GLU A 62 -0.29 -13.17 14.39
CA GLU A 62 -0.68 -14.27 15.27
C GLU A 62 0.08 -14.24 16.61
N LEU A 63 1.42 -14.16 16.56
CA LEU A 63 2.24 -14.09 17.77
C LEU A 63 1.99 -12.79 18.55
N PHE A 64 1.84 -11.68 17.84
CA PHE A 64 1.51 -10.39 18.43
C PHE A 64 0.18 -10.43 19.17
N SER A 65 -0.88 -10.97 18.55
CA SER A 65 -2.21 -11.11 19.15
C SER A 65 -2.17 -12.04 20.37
N ARG A 66 -1.44 -13.15 20.29
CA ARG A 66 -1.26 -14.08 21.42
C ARG A 66 -0.56 -13.42 22.61
N LYS A 67 0.49 -12.63 22.36
CA LYS A 67 1.22 -11.90 23.42
C LYS A 67 0.30 -10.93 24.17
N LEU A 68 -0.62 -10.29 23.45
CA LEU A 68 -1.61 -9.36 24.00
C LEU A 68 -2.90 -10.06 24.48
N GLN A 69 -3.00 -11.39 24.34
CA GLN A 69 -4.19 -12.18 24.66
C GLN A 69 -5.46 -11.69 23.91
N ILE A 70 -5.28 -11.20 22.69
CA ILE A 70 -6.37 -10.75 21.81
C ILE A 70 -6.79 -11.91 20.91
N PRO A 71 -8.09 -12.21 20.76
CA PRO A 71 -8.59 -13.18 19.80
C PRO A 71 -8.07 -12.92 18.38
N TYR A 72 -7.59 -13.96 17.72
CA TYR A 72 -6.98 -13.87 16.40
C TYR A 72 -7.75 -14.72 15.39
N TYR A 73 -7.96 -14.18 14.18
CA TYR A 73 -8.54 -14.89 13.05
C TYR A 73 -7.70 -14.72 11.80
N TYR A 74 -7.39 -15.80 11.08
CA TYR A 74 -6.70 -15.74 9.80
C TYR A 74 -7.70 -15.86 8.64
N LEU A 75 -8.00 -14.75 7.97
CA LEU A 75 -8.98 -14.68 6.89
C LEU A 75 -8.39 -15.14 5.55
N ARG A 76 -8.90 -16.26 5.04
CA ARG A 76 -8.60 -16.75 3.69
C ARG A 76 -9.68 -16.36 2.69
N LYS A 77 -9.32 -16.39 1.40
CA LYS A 77 -10.29 -16.20 0.31
C LYS A 77 -11.43 -17.21 0.44
N GLY A 78 -12.67 -16.71 0.45
CA GLY A 78 -13.89 -17.55 0.50
C GLY A 78 -14.38 -17.91 1.92
N ASP A 79 -13.64 -17.55 2.97
CA ASP A 79 -13.94 -17.98 4.35
C ASP A 79 -14.97 -17.10 5.11
N SER A 80 -15.89 -16.48 4.36
CA SER A 80 -16.84 -15.50 4.90
C SER A 80 -17.77 -16.05 5.99
N LYS A 81 -18.24 -17.30 5.87
CA LYS A 81 -19.18 -17.91 6.84
C LYS A 81 -18.56 -18.11 8.22
N ASN A 82 -17.31 -18.54 8.27
CA ASN A 82 -16.61 -18.75 9.55
C ASN A 82 -16.18 -17.41 10.15
N LEU A 83 -15.76 -16.45 9.31
CA LEU A 83 -15.49 -15.09 9.75
C LEU A 83 -16.74 -14.46 10.37
N GLU A 84 -17.92 -14.59 9.75
CA GLU A 84 -19.17 -14.07 10.30
C GLU A 84 -19.44 -14.63 11.71
N LYS A 85 -19.38 -15.96 11.88
CA LYS A 85 -19.58 -16.61 13.18
C LYS A 85 -18.59 -16.09 14.21
N TRP A 86 -17.33 -15.97 13.84
CA TRP A 86 -16.28 -15.49 14.73
C TRP A 86 -16.50 -14.02 15.14
N ILE A 87 -16.85 -13.14 14.20
CA ILE A 87 -17.16 -11.73 14.46
C ILE A 87 -18.35 -11.61 15.42
N ARG A 88 -19.40 -12.42 15.23
CA ARG A 88 -20.53 -12.45 16.16
C ARG A 88 -20.13 -12.88 17.57
N CYS A 89 -19.20 -13.82 17.72
CA CYS A 89 -18.73 -14.27 19.03
C CYS A 89 -17.90 -13.22 19.78
N VAL A 90 -17.15 -12.36 19.07
CA VAL A 90 -16.34 -11.32 19.71
C VAL A 90 -17.10 -10.00 19.93
N GLU A 91 -18.34 -9.90 19.43
CA GLU A 91 -19.28 -8.80 19.69
C GLU A 91 -18.63 -7.40 19.58
N PRO A 92 -18.10 -7.00 18.41
CA PRO A 92 -17.51 -5.68 18.25
C PRO A 92 -18.58 -4.59 18.17
N ASP A 93 -18.28 -3.42 18.72
CA ASP A 93 -19.05 -2.19 18.47
C ASP A 93 -18.65 -1.56 17.12
N LEU A 94 -17.40 -1.76 16.68
CA LEU A 94 -16.84 -1.24 15.43
C LEU A 94 -15.86 -2.23 14.80
N ILE A 95 -15.88 -2.35 13.48
CA ILE A 95 -14.78 -2.98 12.71
C ILE A 95 -14.00 -1.89 11.97
N VAL A 96 -12.67 -1.98 12.07
CA VAL A 96 -11.73 -1.08 11.40
C VAL A 96 -10.93 -1.89 10.40
N ILE A 97 -10.98 -1.47 9.14
CA ILE A 97 -10.20 -2.06 8.06
C ILE A 97 -9.04 -1.14 7.72
N TYR A 98 -7.84 -1.72 7.69
CA TYR A 98 -6.66 -1.09 7.14
C TYR A 98 -5.86 -2.16 6.40
N SER A 99 -5.83 -2.09 5.07
CA SER A 99 -5.25 -3.14 4.21
C SER A 99 -6.01 -4.47 4.28
N MET A 100 -6.95 -4.67 3.35
CA MET A 100 -7.66 -5.95 3.16
C MET A 100 -7.64 -6.35 1.69
N SER A 101 -7.43 -7.64 1.43
CA SER A 101 -7.28 -8.17 0.06
C SER A 101 -8.60 -8.59 -0.60
N TYR A 102 -9.70 -8.60 0.15
CA TYR A 102 -11.01 -9.11 -0.29
C TYR A 102 -12.11 -8.15 0.12
N LEU A 103 -13.18 -8.07 -0.66
CA LEU A 103 -14.38 -7.34 -0.25
C LEU A 103 -15.05 -8.06 0.92
N LEU A 104 -15.30 -7.31 2.00
CA LEU A 104 -16.05 -7.81 3.14
C LEU A 104 -17.53 -7.98 2.76
N LYS A 105 -18.16 -9.05 3.23
CA LYS A 105 -19.56 -9.35 2.88
C LYS A 105 -20.52 -8.58 3.79
N GLU A 106 -21.70 -8.25 3.27
CA GLU A 106 -22.74 -7.46 3.96
C GLU A 106 -23.16 -8.05 5.30
N ASN A 107 -23.29 -9.37 5.37
CA ASN A 107 -23.59 -10.10 6.61
C ASN A 107 -22.51 -9.93 7.70
N ILE A 108 -21.32 -9.42 7.36
CA ILE A 108 -20.21 -9.18 8.29
C ILE A 108 -20.07 -7.69 8.60
N PHE A 109 -20.04 -6.84 7.58
CA PHE A 109 -19.79 -5.41 7.80
C PHE A 109 -20.94 -4.68 8.52
N ASN A 110 -22.15 -5.25 8.50
CA ASN A 110 -23.32 -4.76 9.24
C ASN A 110 -23.45 -5.33 10.67
N ILE A 111 -22.53 -6.20 11.13
CA ILE A 111 -22.59 -6.76 12.49
C ILE A 111 -22.39 -5.68 13.58
N PRO A 112 -21.37 -4.81 13.50
CA PRO A 112 -21.07 -3.89 14.59
C PRO A 112 -22.09 -2.74 14.64
N LEU A 113 -22.39 -2.27 15.85
CA LEU A 113 -23.35 -1.17 16.08
C LEU A 113 -22.97 0.12 15.34
N TYR A 114 -21.69 0.49 15.37
CA TYR A 114 -21.15 1.66 14.69
C TYR A 114 -20.70 1.35 13.25
N GLY A 115 -21.03 0.15 12.75
CA GLY A 115 -20.71 -0.29 11.40
C GLY A 115 -19.25 -0.70 11.21
N THR A 116 -18.82 -0.66 9.95
CA THR A 116 -17.45 -0.98 9.55
C THR A 116 -16.86 0.19 8.78
N ILE A 117 -15.66 0.61 9.17
CA ILE A 117 -14.93 1.72 8.53
C ILE A 117 -13.63 1.24 7.92
N ASN A 118 -13.20 1.88 6.84
CA ASN A 118 -11.97 1.57 6.13
C ASN A 118 -11.12 2.83 5.97
N LEU A 119 -9.82 2.70 6.24
CA LEU A 119 -8.82 3.74 6.00
C LEU A 119 -8.19 3.51 4.63
N HIS A 120 -8.51 4.39 3.68
CA HIS A 120 -8.16 4.29 2.27
C HIS A 120 -7.13 5.36 1.85
N TYR A 121 -6.15 4.98 1.04
CA TYR A 121 -5.03 5.83 0.62
C TYR A 121 -5.36 6.68 -0.62
N SER A 122 -6.49 7.36 -0.61
CA SER A 122 -6.78 8.42 -1.57
C SER A 122 -7.75 9.44 -0.98
N TYR A 123 -7.91 10.56 -1.68
CA TYR A 123 -8.93 11.56 -1.39
C TYR A 123 -10.26 11.14 -2.06
N LEU A 124 -11.03 10.25 -1.43
CA LEU A 124 -12.23 9.68 -2.05
C LEU A 124 -13.22 10.78 -2.47
N PRO A 125 -13.86 10.66 -3.65
CA PRO A 125 -14.01 9.45 -4.49
C PRO A 125 -12.86 9.19 -5.48
N GLU A 126 -11.73 9.90 -5.40
CA GLU A 126 -10.57 9.67 -6.27
C GLU A 126 -9.94 8.31 -5.98
N TYR A 127 -9.42 7.65 -7.01
CA TYR A 127 -8.64 6.40 -6.97
C TYR A 127 -9.27 5.26 -6.14
N ARG A 128 -10.58 5.02 -6.26
CA ARG A 128 -11.23 3.82 -5.66
C ARG A 128 -10.54 2.52 -6.13
N GLY A 129 -10.38 1.56 -5.23
CA GLY A 129 -9.79 0.25 -5.52
C GLY A 129 -8.44 -0.01 -4.86
N PRO A 130 -7.83 -1.18 -5.07
CA PRO A 130 -6.85 -1.76 -4.16
C PRO A 130 -5.42 -1.19 -4.18
N ASN A 131 -5.09 -0.24 -5.04
CA ASN A 131 -3.71 0.26 -5.19
C ASN A 131 -3.66 1.78 -5.52
N PRO A 132 -4.31 2.64 -4.72
CA PRO A 132 -4.51 4.06 -5.04
C PRO A 132 -3.21 4.84 -5.14
N LEU A 133 -2.34 4.73 -4.14
CA LEU A 133 -1.09 5.50 -4.05
C LEU A 133 -0.18 5.29 -5.28
N PHE A 134 -0.16 4.08 -5.85
CA PHE A 134 0.55 3.85 -7.11
C PHE A 134 0.00 4.70 -8.27
N TRP A 135 -1.33 4.79 -8.38
CA TRP A 135 -1.98 5.51 -9.46
C TRP A 135 -1.92 7.02 -9.25
N GLU A 136 -1.91 7.50 -8.02
CA GLU A 136 -1.61 8.90 -7.69
C GLU A 136 -0.19 9.28 -8.18
N TYR A 137 0.81 8.44 -7.92
CA TYR A 137 2.16 8.63 -8.46
C TYR A 137 2.22 8.55 -9.99
N TYR A 138 1.49 7.59 -10.58
CA TYR A 138 1.39 7.44 -12.03
C TYR A 138 0.80 8.69 -12.69
N ASP A 139 -0.20 9.30 -12.07
CA ASP A 139 -0.88 10.50 -12.54
C ASP A 139 -0.20 11.82 -12.13
N TYR A 140 0.95 11.74 -11.43
CA TYR A 140 1.76 12.88 -10.97
C TYR A 140 1.03 13.78 -9.96
N ILE A 141 0.34 13.15 -9.00
CA ILE A 141 -0.34 13.84 -7.89
C ILE A 141 0.68 14.13 -6.77
N LEU A 142 0.79 15.40 -6.39
CA LEU A 142 1.73 15.88 -5.35
C LEU A 142 1.05 16.18 -4.01
N ASP A 143 -0.26 15.95 -3.92
CA ASP A 143 -1.08 16.11 -2.72
C ASP A 143 -2.02 14.91 -2.51
N PRO A 144 -1.48 13.67 -2.46
CA PRO A 144 -2.29 12.46 -2.26
C PRO A 144 -3.15 12.56 -0.99
N GLY A 145 -4.26 11.84 -1.00
CA GLY A 145 -5.21 11.86 0.11
C GLY A 145 -5.19 10.61 0.97
N ILE A 146 -5.75 10.73 2.16
CA ILE A 146 -6.15 9.62 3.01
C ILE A 146 -7.60 9.86 3.45
N THR A 147 -8.45 8.85 3.33
CA THR A 147 -9.88 8.94 3.66
C THR A 147 -10.29 7.84 4.61
N LEU A 148 -11.04 8.20 5.65
CA LEU A 148 -11.79 7.26 6.46
C LEU A 148 -13.25 7.28 6.01
N HIS A 149 -13.77 6.11 5.61
CA HIS A 149 -15.13 5.99 5.08
C HIS A 149 -15.80 4.72 5.60
N TYR A 150 -17.13 4.69 5.56
CA TYR A 150 -17.90 3.48 5.82
C TYR A 150 -17.76 2.47 4.68
N VAL A 151 -17.79 1.19 5.04
CA VAL A 151 -17.85 0.08 4.08
C VAL A 151 -19.30 -0.18 3.70
N ASP A 152 -19.54 -0.34 2.39
CA ASP A 152 -20.84 -0.69 1.82
C ASP A 152 -20.70 -1.87 0.84
N LYS A 153 -21.67 -2.05 -0.07
CA LYS A 153 -21.66 -3.14 -1.06
C LYS A 153 -20.65 -2.93 -2.19
N GLY A 154 -20.20 -1.69 -2.41
CA GLY A 154 -19.28 -1.36 -3.49
C GLY A 154 -17.82 -1.46 -3.06
N GLU A 155 -16.93 -1.03 -3.95
CA GLU A 155 -15.50 -0.93 -3.67
C GLU A 155 -15.16 0.54 -3.41
N ASP A 156 -14.91 0.86 -2.14
CA ASP A 156 -14.57 2.20 -1.66
C ASP A 156 -15.63 3.27 -2.01
N THR A 157 -16.91 2.88 -2.02
CA THR A 157 -18.05 3.77 -2.36
C THR A 157 -18.83 4.30 -1.19
N GLY A 158 -18.71 3.69 0.00
CA GLY A 158 -19.49 4.08 1.17
C GLY A 158 -19.15 5.48 1.69
N ASP A 159 -20.04 6.01 2.52
CA ASP A 159 -19.99 7.42 2.90
C ASP A 159 -18.69 7.82 3.62
N ILE A 160 -18.19 9.01 3.29
CA ILE A 160 -16.95 9.54 3.85
C ILE A 160 -17.24 10.13 5.22
N ILE A 161 -16.39 9.79 6.19
CA ILE A 161 -16.41 10.37 7.53
C ILE A 161 -15.51 11.59 7.57
N CYS A 162 -14.24 11.41 7.23
CA CYS A 162 -13.23 12.46 7.21
C CYS A 162 -12.10 12.10 6.23
N GLN A 163 -11.36 13.11 5.78
CA GLN A 163 -10.28 12.96 4.82
C GLN A 163 -9.28 14.11 4.92
N GLU A 164 -8.03 13.84 4.58
CA GLU A 164 -6.94 14.82 4.60
C GLU A 164 -6.06 14.65 3.36
N ARG A 165 -5.52 15.77 2.83
CA ARG A 165 -4.48 15.75 1.78
C ARG A 165 -3.12 15.99 2.40
N VAL A 166 -2.10 15.33 1.86
CA VAL A 166 -0.72 15.44 2.33
C VAL A 166 0.17 15.84 1.16
N PHE A 167 0.79 17.01 1.25
CA PHE A 167 1.74 17.47 0.25
C PHE A 167 3.04 16.64 0.28
N ILE A 168 3.53 16.30 -0.91
CA ILE A 168 4.78 15.57 -1.13
C ILE A 168 5.65 16.29 -2.15
N SER A 169 6.96 16.12 -2.02
CA SER A 169 7.91 16.64 -3.02
C SER A 169 7.93 15.73 -4.26
N SER A 170 8.29 16.30 -5.41
CA SER A 170 8.55 15.51 -6.62
C SER A 170 9.66 14.49 -6.35
N GLY A 171 9.43 13.22 -6.72
CA GLY A 171 10.35 12.12 -6.45
C GLY A 171 10.44 11.68 -4.98
N GLU A 172 9.62 12.19 -4.07
CA GLU A 172 9.53 11.60 -2.73
C GLU A 172 9.22 10.11 -2.81
N LYS A 173 9.81 9.28 -1.94
CA LYS A 173 9.62 7.84 -2.01
C LYS A 173 8.24 7.45 -1.52
N LEU A 174 7.61 6.48 -2.19
CA LEU A 174 6.28 5.99 -1.86
C LEU A 174 6.20 5.47 -0.41
N GLU A 175 7.28 4.88 0.13
CA GLU A 175 7.34 4.47 1.53
C GLU A 175 7.27 5.65 2.51
N GLU A 176 7.98 6.74 2.21
CA GLU A 176 8.00 7.98 3.02
C GLU A 176 6.63 8.69 2.94
N THR A 177 6.06 8.80 1.74
CA THR A 177 4.70 9.30 1.55
C THR A 177 3.67 8.45 2.28
N GLY A 178 3.80 7.12 2.23
CA GLY A 178 2.94 6.20 2.96
C GLY A 178 2.96 6.44 4.47
N GLN A 179 4.14 6.71 5.05
CA GLN A 179 4.27 7.05 6.47
C GLN A 179 3.55 8.37 6.82
N LYS A 180 3.67 9.40 5.97
CA LYS A 180 2.96 10.67 6.17
C LYS A 180 1.45 10.49 6.12
N LEU A 181 0.95 9.76 5.11
CA LEU A 181 -0.47 9.44 4.97
C LEU A 181 -1.00 8.62 6.15
N VAL A 182 -0.23 7.65 6.65
CA VAL A 182 -0.59 6.87 7.85
C VAL A 182 -0.64 7.75 9.08
N SER A 183 0.31 8.67 9.24
CA SER A 183 0.32 9.62 10.36
C SER A 183 -0.94 10.49 10.36
N ALA A 184 -1.33 11.02 9.18
CA ALA A 184 -2.59 11.75 9.01
C ALA A 184 -3.81 10.83 9.26
N GLY A 185 -3.80 9.60 8.75
CA GLY A 185 -4.87 8.62 8.96
C GLY A 185 -5.08 8.23 10.43
N ILE A 186 -4.01 8.12 11.23
CA ILE A 186 -4.10 7.86 12.67
C ILE A 186 -4.80 9.01 13.40
N LYS A 187 -4.50 10.26 13.02
CA LYS A 187 -5.19 11.44 13.56
C LYS A 187 -6.68 11.42 13.22
N LEU A 188 -7.02 11.21 11.94
CA LEU A 188 -8.41 11.08 11.47
C LEU A 188 -9.16 9.95 12.20
N PHE A 189 -8.48 8.84 12.44
CA PHE A 189 -9.03 7.72 13.18
C PHE A 189 -9.39 8.11 14.62
N SER A 190 -8.47 8.75 15.35
CA SER A 190 -8.72 9.20 16.73
C SER A 190 -9.92 10.16 16.80
N GLU A 191 -9.99 11.15 15.92
CA GLU A 191 -11.10 12.11 15.84
C GLU A 191 -12.44 11.42 15.55
N THR A 192 -12.43 10.43 14.65
CA THR A 192 -13.62 9.66 14.30
C THR A 192 -14.11 8.80 15.45
N MET A 193 -13.21 8.15 16.18
CA MET A 193 -13.60 7.31 17.32
C MET A 193 -14.25 8.14 18.43
N GLU A 194 -13.76 9.36 18.68
CA GLU A 194 -14.38 10.29 19.61
C GLU A 194 -15.75 10.78 19.11
N ALA A 195 -15.86 11.13 17.83
CA ALA A 195 -17.12 11.57 17.24
C ALA A 195 -18.20 10.47 17.24
N LEU A 196 -17.81 9.21 17.03
CA LEU A 196 -18.71 8.05 17.13
C LEU A 196 -19.25 7.87 18.55
N GLU A 197 -18.39 7.95 19.57
CA GLU A 197 -18.80 7.82 20.98
C GLU A 197 -19.71 8.96 21.43
N ASN A 198 -19.50 10.17 20.90
CA ASN A 198 -20.29 11.35 21.24
C ASN A 198 -21.56 11.51 20.37
N GLY A 199 -21.77 10.64 19.38
CA GLY A 199 -22.90 10.74 18.44
C GLY A 199 -22.84 11.96 17.52
N SER A 200 -21.65 12.53 17.29
CA SER A 200 -21.43 13.75 16.51
C SER A 200 -20.76 13.48 15.15
N VAL A 201 -20.65 12.21 14.73
CA VAL A 201 -20.00 11.83 13.48
C VAL A 201 -20.67 12.49 12.28
N GLY A 202 -19.89 13.27 11.53
CA GLY A 202 -20.31 13.83 10.26
C GLY A 202 -20.19 12.79 9.15
N ILE A 203 -21.14 12.78 8.22
CA ILE A 203 -21.16 11.85 7.09
C ILE A 203 -21.36 12.64 5.80
N LYS A 204 -20.51 12.37 4.80
CA LYS A 204 -20.61 12.92 3.45
C LYS A 204 -20.80 11.79 2.45
N GLN A 205 -21.97 11.77 1.80
CA GLN A 205 -22.22 10.83 0.71
C GLN A 205 -21.25 11.05 -0.45
N GLN A 206 -20.71 9.95 -0.98
CA GLN A 206 -19.91 10.01 -2.19
C GLN A 206 -20.80 10.15 -3.43
N PRO A 207 -20.32 10.80 -4.50
CA PRO A 207 -21.00 10.73 -5.79
C PRO A 207 -20.99 9.30 -6.35
N VAL A 208 -21.98 9.00 -7.18
CA VAL A 208 -22.11 7.70 -7.88
C VAL A 208 -20.86 7.41 -8.72
N TYR A 209 -20.36 8.42 -9.44
CA TYR A 209 -19.20 8.31 -10.32
C TYR A 209 -17.91 8.80 -9.64
N THR A 210 -16.79 8.15 -9.96
CA THR A 210 -15.44 8.62 -9.58
C THR A 210 -14.86 9.49 -10.70
N PRO A 211 -14.17 10.60 -10.37
CA PRO A 211 -13.52 11.46 -11.37
C PRO A 211 -12.24 10.86 -11.95
N THR A 212 -11.78 9.73 -11.42
CA THR A 212 -10.49 9.11 -11.72
C THR A 212 -10.64 7.67 -12.16
N ARG A 213 -9.55 7.08 -12.66
CA ARG A 213 -9.48 5.64 -12.94
C ARG A 213 -9.67 4.82 -11.66
N ARG A 214 -10.21 3.60 -11.82
CA ARG A 214 -10.14 2.59 -10.76
C ARG A 214 -8.67 2.23 -10.49
N ALA A 215 -8.26 2.30 -9.22
CA ALA A 215 -6.92 2.02 -8.76
C ALA A 215 -6.60 0.52 -8.69
N ARG A 216 -6.63 -0.16 -9.84
CA ARG A 216 -6.38 -1.61 -9.93
C ARG A 216 -4.93 -1.97 -9.64
N LYS A 217 -4.71 -3.23 -9.25
CA LYS A 217 -3.37 -3.84 -9.27
C LYS A 217 -2.83 -3.87 -10.71
N ILE A 218 -1.54 -3.56 -10.86
CA ILE A 218 -0.82 -3.65 -12.13
C ILE A 218 -0.22 -5.04 -12.27
N LYS A 219 -0.29 -5.63 -13.47
CA LYS A 219 0.33 -6.92 -13.75
C LYS A 219 1.80 -6.76 -14.17
N PRO A 220 2.69 -7.73 -13.86
CA PRO A 220 4.10 -7.66 -14.23
C PRO A 220 4.37 -7.47 -15.74
N GLU A 221 3.46 -7.90 -16.61
CA GLU A 221 3.57 -7.76 -18.07
C GLU A 221 3.34 -6.31 -18.53
N GLU A 222 2.69 -5.48 -17.72
CA GLU A 222 2.36 -4.10 -18.04
C GLU A 222 3.47 -3.12 -17.65
N TYR A 223 4.38 -3.55 -16.78
CA TYR A 223 5.43 -2.73 -16.20
C TYR A 223 6.22 -1.97 -17.28
N ASN A 224 6.70 -2.64 -18.33
CA ASN A 224 7.50 -2.00 -19.38
C ASN A 224 6.73 -0.97 -20.24
N LYS A 225 5.44 -0.76 -20.01
CA LYS A 225 4.58 0.20 -20.73
C LYS A 225 4.04 1.31 -19.83
N LEU A 226 4.48 1.38 -18.57
CA LEU A 226 3.95 2.36 -17.62
C LEU A 226 4.40 3.80 -17.96
N ILE A 227 5.69 3.97 -18.26
CA ILE A 227 6.25 5.29 -18.53
C ILE A 227 5.96 5.68 -19.96
N LYS A 228 5.31 6.84 -20.13
CA LYS A 228 5.04 7.44 -21.44
C LYS A 228 6.14 8.41 -21.81
N TRP A 229 7.27 7.88 -22.28
CA TRP A 229 8.51 8.63 -22.53
C TRP A 229 8.37 9.83 -23.46
N GLU A 230 7.45 9.76 -24.43
CA GLU A 230 7.18 10.82 -25.40
C GLU A 230 6.27 11.92 -24.83
N ASP A 231 5.42 11.56 -23.86
CA ASP A 231 4.37 12.46 -23.34
C ASP A 231 4.76 13.14 -22.03
N TRP A 232 5.48 12.43 -21.16
CA TRP A 232 5.80 12.90 -19.81
C TRP A 232 7.04 13.79 -19.83
N SER A 233 7.00 14.85 -19.02
CA SER A 233 8.20 15.63 -18.73
C SER A 233 9.20 14.81 -17.92
N VAL A 234 10.47 15.18 -18.01
CA VAL A 234 11.57 14.59 -17.24
C VAL A 234 11.27 14.59 -15.74
N GLU A 235 10.65 15.65 -15.22
CA GLU A 235 10.27 15.75 -13.81
C GLU A 235 9.20 14.71 -13.43
N ARG A 236 8.19 14.50 -14.27
CA ARG A 236 7.17 13.48 -14.03
C ARG A 236 7.75 12.06 -14.09
N VAL A 237 8.62 11.82 -15.07
CA VAL A 237 9.32 10.53 -15.18
C VAL A 237 10.22 10.32 -13.95
N PHE A 238 10.93 11.35 -13.50
CA PHE A 238 11.73 11.34 -12.28
C PHE A 238 10.87 11.03 -11.05
N HIS A 239 9.75 11.72 -10.87
CA HIS A 239 8.83 11.45 -9.76
C HIS A 239 8.36 10.01 -9.73
N PHE A 240 7.92 9.49 -10.88
CA PHE A 240 7.45 8.12 -10.95
C PHE A 240 8.58 7.11 -10.68
N LEU A 241 9.75 7.30 -11.28
CA LEU A 241 10.89 6.39 -11.12
C LEU A 241 11.50 6.44 -9.72
N ASN A 242 11.82 7.62 -9.21
CA ASN A 242 12.42 7.77 -7.89
C ASN A 242 11.42 7.44 -6.78
N GLY A 243 10.16 7.85 -6.98
CA GLY A 243 9.08 7.63 -6.05
C GLY A 243 8.64 6.18 -5.94
N THR A 244 8.80 5.39 -7.01
CA THR A 244 8.34 4.00 -7.03
C THR A 244 9.44 2.98 -7.40
N PRO A 245 10.52 2.84 -6.60
CA PRO A 245 11.68 2.02 -6.97
C PRO A 245 11.39 0.56 -7.30
N LYS A 246 10.36 -0.02 -6.67
CA LYS A 246 9.89 -1.39 -6.96
C LYS A 246 9.50 -1.63 -8.41
N TYR A 247 9.20 -0.57 -9.17
CA TYR A 247 8.90 -0.64 -10.61
C TYR A 247 10.10 -0.30 -11.50
N HIS A 248 11.34 -0.25 -11.00
CA HIS A 248 12.53 -0.10 -11.87
C HIS A 248 12.72 -1.28 -12.83
N SER A 249 12.11 -2.43 -12.52
CA SER A 249 12.04 -3.60 -13.42
C SER A 249 11.42 -3.29 -14.80
N THR A 250 10.72 -2.15 -14.93
CA THR A 250 10.14 -1.61 -16.16
C THR A 250 11.21 -1.16 -17.16
N LEU A 251 12.34 -0.61 -16.69
CA LEU A 251 13.41 -0.01 -17.49
C LEU A 251 14.33 -1.05 -18.16
N LEU A 252 14.60 -2.16 -17.45
CA LEU A 252 15.65 -3.09 -17.82
C LEU A 252 15.16 -4.39 -18.48
N LYS A 253 13.85 -4.55 -18.73
CA LYS A 253 13.35 -5.73 -19.47
C LYS A 253 13.92 -5.86 -20.90
N LYS A 254 14.44 -4.78 -21.48
CA LYS A 254 15.16 -4.82 -22.76
C LYS A 254 16.60 -5.38 -22.64
N ASN A 255 17.18 -5.52 -21.44
CA ASN A 255 18.59 -5.86 -21.29
C ASN A 255 18.85 -7.07 -20.38
N SER A 256 19.70 -7.99 -20.87
CA SER A 256 20.18 -9.21 -20.18
C SER A 256 20.67 -8.98 -18.73
N LEU A 257 21.12 -7.76 -18.44
CA LEU A 257 21.66 -7.32 -17.15
C LEU A 257 20.70 -7.45 -15.96
N TYR A 258 19.38 -7.30 -16.12
CA TYR A 258 18.45 -7.46 -14.99
C TYR A 258 18.36 -8.92 -14.49
N ARG A 259 18.55 -9.89 -15.39
CA ARG A 259 18.66 -11.31 -15.03
C ARG A 259 19.95 -11.61 -14.27
N LEU A 260 20.97 -10.77 -14.41
CA LEU A 260 22.27 -10.88 -13.77
C LEU A 260 22.35 -10.15 -12.41
N GLY A 261 21.23 -9.66 -11.87
CA GLY A 261 21.20 -9.06 -10.53
C GLY A 261 21.49 -7.56 -10.46
N PHE A 262 21.51 -6.84 -11.60
CA PHE A 262 21.67 -5.39 -11.59
C PHE A 262 20.37 -4.65 -11.24
N SER A 263 20.49 -3.63 -10.39
CA SER A 263 19.47 -2.68 -9.93
C SER A 263 19.81 -1.27 -10.43
N ILE A 264 18.80 -0.43 -10.60
CA ILE A 264 18.98 0.99 -10.90
C ILE A 264 18.69 1.76 -9.63
N ARG A 265 19.51 2.77 -9.36
CA ARG A 265 19.21 3.82 -8.41
C ARG A 265 19.07 5.13 -9.17
N VAL A 266 17.91 5.77 -9.05
CA VAL A 266 17.70 7.13 -9.57
C VAL A 266 18.44 8.10 -8.67
N LEU A 267 19.17 9.05 -9.27
CA LEU A 267 19.98 10.02 -8.54
C LEU A 267 19.33 11.40 -8.57
N ASP A 268 19.16 11.95 -9.76
CA ASP A 268 18.64 13.30 -9.99
C ASP A 268 18.12 13.44 -11.43
N TYR A 269 17.58 14.59 -11.79
CA TYR A 269 17.20 14.92 -13.16
C TYR A 269 17.63 16.34 -13.55
N GLU A 270 17.73 16.57 -14.86
CA GLU A 270 18.08 17.88 -15.43
C GLU A 270 17.17 18.18 -16.62
N ASN A 271 16.61 19.38 -16.65
CA ASN A 271 15.90 19.90 -17.83
C ASN A 271 16.94 20.36 -18.87
N CYS A 272 16.98 19.70 -20.02
CA CYS A 272 17.89 20.03 -21.10
C CYS A 272 17.37 19.54 -22.45
N ASN A 273 17.93 20.05 -23.54
CA ASN A 273 17.60 19.57 -24.86
C ASN A 273 18.22 18.19 -25.10
N THR A 274 17.38 17.20 -25.40
CA THR A 274 17.77 15.82 -25.70
C THR A 274 17.68 15.48 -27.19
N SER A 275 17.67 16.49 -28.06
CA SER A 275 17.73 16.32 -29.53
C SER A 275 18.93 15.45 -29.91
N GLY A 276 18.67 14.31 -30.55
CA GLY A 276 19.69 13.33 -30.94
C GLY A 276 19.77 12.09 -30.05
N TYR A 277 19.04 12.06 -28.92
CA TYR A 277 18.83 10.85 -28.13
C TYR A 277 17.44 10.27 -28.40
N ASN A 278 17.32 8.94 -28.29
CA ASN A 278 16.02 8.28 -28.26
C ASN A 278 15.50 8.31 -26.82
N VAL A 279 14.27 8.75 -26.61
CA VAL A 279 13.68 8.78 -25.27
C VAL A 279 13.50 7.37 -24.70
N GLY A 280 13.73 7.22 -23.40
CA GLY A 280 13.70 5.94 -22.69
C GLY A 280 14.94 5.07 -22.84
N ASP A 281 15.89 5.44 -23.70
CA ASP A 281 17.16 4.73 -23.83
C ASP A 281 18.18 5.19 -22.78
N LEU A 282 19.05 4.25 -22.38
CA LEU A 282 20.11 4.44 -21.40
C LEU A 282 21.43 4.79 -22.10
N TYR A 283 22.05 5.88 -21.69
CA TYR A 283 23.31 6.37 -22.22
C TYR A 283 24.37 6.49 -21.12
N LYS A 284 25.65 6.52 -21.53
CA LYS A 284 26.81 6.73 -20.64
C LYS A 284 27.58 7.97 -21.07
N GLU A 285 27.90 8.81 -20.10
CA GLU A 285 28.76 9.98 -20.22
C GLU A 285 29.86 9.93 -19.16
N LYS A 286 30.83 10.85 -19.21
CA LYS A 286 31.94 10.91 -18.23
C LYS A 286 31.45 11.06 -16.78
N SER A 287 30.32 11.74 -16.58
CA SER A 287 29.71 12.02 -15.28
C SER A 287 28.84 10.87 -14.74
N GLY A 288 28.50 9.86 -15.56
CA GLY A 288 27.62 8.77 -15.13
C GLY A 288 26.76 8.21 -16.25
N SER A 289 25.71 7.47 -15.85
CA SER A 289 24.69 6.98 -16.79
C SER A 289 23.42 7.81 -16.67
N PHE A 290 22.68 7.97 -17.76
CA PHE A 290 21.40 8.69 -17.74
C PHE A 290 20.38 8.07 -18.70
N LEU A 291 19.11 8.29 -18.40
CA LEU A 291 17.98 8.01 -19.29
C LEU A 291 17.59 9.30 -20.00
N ALA A 292 17.50 9.25 -21.33
CA ALA A 292 17.00 10.38 -22.09
C ALA A 292 15.46 10.47 -21.96
N CYS A 293 14.95 11.64 -21.63
CA CYS A 293 13.52 11.98 -21.65
C CYS A 293 13.27 13.02 -22.75
N ARG A 294 12.00 13.29 -23.05
CA ARG A 294 11.60 14.26 -24.07
C ARG A 294 12.21 15.66 -23.88
N ASP A 295 12.36 16.11 -22.65
CA ASP A 295 12.78 17.47 -22.27
C ASP A 295 13.87 17.47 -21.18
N GLY A 296 14.59 16.36 -21.02
CA GLY A 296 15.68 16.30 -20.06
C GLY A 296 16.32 14.94 -19.88
N LYS A 297 17.25 14.86 -18.93
CA LYS A 297 17.99 13.64 -18.58
C LYS A 297 17.65 13.23 -17.15
N ILE A 298 17.53 11.93 -16.90
CA ILE A 298 17.46 11.37 -15.54
C ILE A 298 18.76 10.62 -15.27
N TYR A 299 19.52 11.09 -14.30
CA TYR A 299 20.77 10.48 -13.89
C TYR A 299 20.52 9.24 -13.05
N VAL A 300 21.21 8.16 -13.39
CA VAL A 300 21.04 6.85 -12.77
C VAL A 300 22.37 6.18 -12.47
N GLU A 301 22.39 5.41 -11.39
CA GLU A 301 23.48 4.53 -11.02
C GLU A 301 23.04 3.07 -11.20
N ILE A 302 23.88 2.24 -11.81
CA ILE A 302 23.61 0.82 -12.03
C ILE A 302 24.48 0.03 -11.07
N LYS A 303 23.84 -0.69 -10.14
CA LYS A 303 24.51 -1.47 -9.09
C LYS A 303 24.16 -2.93 -9.17
N LEU A 304 25.13 -3.81 -8.98
CA LEU A 304 24.84 -5.22 -8.71
C LEU A 304 24.24 -5.33 -7.30
N SER A 305 23.04 -5.87 -7.19
CA SER A 305 22.30 -6.05 -5.94
C SER A 305 22.07 -7.55 -5.73
N LEU A 306 22.82 -8.14 -4.80
CA LEU A 306 22.65 -9.54 -4.41
C LEU A 306 21.30 -9.75 -3.70
N ASP A 307 20.83 -8.76 -2.94
CA ASP A 307 19.54 -8.81 -2.25
C ASP A 307 18.37 -8.85 -3.25
N ASP A 308 18.40 -8.04 -4.31
CA ASP A 308 17.41 -8.11 -5.40
C ASP A 308 17.51 -9.42 -6.19
N PHE A 309 18.72 -9.95 -6.33
CA PHE A 309 18.94 -11.25 -6.97
C PHE A 309 18.28 -12.38 -6.15
N PHE A 310 18.44 -12.38 -4.83
CA PHE A 310 17.81 -13.38 -3.95
C PHE A 310 16.30 -13.17 -3.81
N ALA A 311 15.81 -11.93 -3.71
CA ALA A 311 14.37 -11.62 -3.67
C ALA A 311 13.65 -12.10 -4.95
N LYS A 312 14.33 -12.15 -6.10
CA LYS A 312 13.79 -12.70 -7.36
C LYS A 312 13.74 -14.22 -7.38
N ILE A 313 14.67 -14.91 -6.70
CA ILE A 313 14.69 -16.38 -6.60
C ILE A 313 13.70 -16.86 -5.53
N TYR A 314 13.49 -16.06 -4.47
CA TYR A 314 12.58 -16.35 -3.37
C TYR A 314 11.64 -15.15 -3.11
N PRO A 315 10.56 -15.00 -3.90
CA PRO A 315 9.65 -13.85 -3.84
C PRO A 315 8.77 -13.77 -2.57
N PHE A 316 9.07 -14.56 -1.54
CA PHE A 316 8.29 -14.66 -0.30
C PHE A 316 9.06 -14.20 0.95
N ILE A 317 10.22 -13.57 0.77
CA ILE A 317 11.09 -13.11 1.86
C ILE A 317 10.93 -11.59 2.13
N SER A 318 10.23 -10.84 1.28
CA SER A 318 10.00 -9.40 1.47
C SER A 318 8.76 -9.09 2.30
#